data_AF-A0A523BSP9-F1
#
_entry.id   AF-A0A523BSP9-F1
#
_cell.length_a   1.000
_cell.length_b   1.000
_cell.length_c   1.000
_cell.angle_alpha   90.00
_cell.angle_beta   90.00
_cell.angle_gamma   90.00
#
_symmetry.space_group_name_H-M   'P 1'
#
loop_
_entity.id
_entity.type
_entity.pdbx_description
1 polymer ?
#
loop_
_entity_poly.entity_id
_entity_poly.type
_entity_poly.pdbx_seq_one_letter_code
_entity_poly.pdbx_strand_id
1 'polypeptide(L)'
;MTEFQSLEQQFEERVIEIARVAKVVKGGRRFQFRVTVVIGDGRGNIGLGIGKANAVPDAMRKATERAHKTIRGVPMTGTTIPHEVTGRTAGAKVLLKPASAGTGVIAAGGVRAVLEAAGFRDILTKSMGSANVLNVVKATFEALEQLKSPEEEAARRGKPASELQPFWERRKNA
;
A
#
# COMPACT_ATOMS: atom_id res chain seq x y z
N MET A 1 16.77 -12.60 -34.88
CA MET A 1 16.07 -11.47 -34.25
C MET A 1 15.35 -12.03 -33.04
N THR A 2 16.01 -11.99 -31.89
CA THR A 2 15.45 -12.47 -30.63
C THR A 2 14.86 -11.24 -29.95
N GLU A 3 13.55 -11.11 -29.94
CA GLU A 3 12.85 -10.10 -29.13
C GLU A 3 13.11 -10.42 -27.67
N PHE A 4 14.05 -9.71 -27.06
CA PHE A 4 14.13 -9.62 -25.61
C PHE A 4 12.94 -8.79 -25.15
N GLN A 5 11.84 -9.45 -24.81
CA GLN A 5 10.89 -8.87 -23.87
C GLN A 5 11.70 -8.54 -22.62
N SER A 6 11.92 -7.25 -22.35
CA SER A 6 12.37 -6.80 -21.03
C SER A 6 11.46 -7.48 -20.03
N LEU A 7 12.03 -8.18 -19.04
CA LEU A 7 11.31 -8.77 -17.91
C LEU A 7 10.28 -7.74 -17.41
N GLU A 8 9.04 -7.81 -17.90
CA GLU A 8 7.99 -6.94 -17.42
C GLU A 8 7.86 -7.29 -15.95
N GLN A 9 8.20 -6.35 -15.08
CA GLN A 9 8.02 -6.52 -13.65
C GLN A 9 6.55 -6.90 -13.46
N GLN A 10 6.33 -8.16 -13.11
CA GLN A 10 4.99 -8.70 -13.01
C GLN A 10 4.38 -8.15 -11.72
N PHE A 11 3.70 -7.02 -11.84
CA PHE A 11 2.98 -6.41 -10.75
C PHE A 11 1.70 -7.19 -10.50
N GLU A 12 1.47 -7.57 -9.24
CA GLU A 12 0.20 -8.11 -8.81
C GLU A 12 -0.80 -6.96 -8.69
N GLU A 13 -1.90 -7.04 -9.43
CA GLU A 13 -3.00 -6.08 -9.37
C GLU A 13 -4.09 -6.60 -8.42
N ARG A 14 -4.46 -5.80 -7.41
CA ARG A 14 -5.59 -6.09 -6.52
C ARG A 14 -6.63 -4.99 -6.58
N VAL A 15 -7.87 -5.37 -6.87
CA VAL A 15 -9.02 -4.45 -6.84
C VAL A 15 -9.50 -4.30 -5.40
N ILE A 16 -9.52 -3.06 -4.90
CA ILE A 16 -9.97 -2.76 -3.53
C ILE A 16 -11.46 -2.48 -3.48
N GLU A 17 -11.94 -1.64 -4.40
CA GLU A 17 -13.33 -1.18 -4.39
C GLU A 17 -13.81 -0.87 -5.81
N ILE A 18 -15.01 -1.34 -6.14
CA ILE A 18 -15.78 -0.93 -7.31
C ILE A 18 -17.04 -0.24 -6.82
N ALA A 19 -17.17 1.05 -7.09
CA ALA A 19 -18.30 1.87 -6.67
C ALA A 19 -19.06 2.42 -7.88
N ARG A 20 -20.38 2.24 -7.91
CA ARG A 20 -21.25 2.91 -8.88
C ARG A 20 -21.54 4.33 -8.39
N VAL A 21 -21.13 5.32 -9.17
CA VAL A 21 -21.37 6.75 -8.89
C VAL A 21 -22.34 7.34 -9.90
N ALA A 22 -23.14 8.32 -9.47
CA ALA A 22 -24.19 8.90 -10.30
C ALA A 22 -24.10 10.42 -10.36
N LYS A 23 -24.30 11.00 -11.55
CA LYS A 23 -24.57 12.43 -11.75
C LYS A 23 -26.05 12.61 -12.12
N VAL A 24 -26.79 13.38 -11.33
CA VAL A 24 -28.18 13.74 -11.62
C VAL A 24 -28.23 14.77 -12.75
N VAL A 25 -29.15 14.60 -13.69
CA VAL A 25 -29.40 15.49 -14.83
C VAL A 25 -30.91 15.70 -14.98
N LYS A 26 -31.34 16.69 -15.78
CA LYS A 26 -32.76 17.07 -15.96
C LYS A 26 -33.73 15.92 -16.31
N GLY A 27 -33.22 14.82 -16.89
CA GLY A 27 -34.01 13.66 -17.30
C GLY A 27 -33.61 12.33 -16.64
N GLY A 28 -32.87 12.35 -15.53
CA GLY A 28 -32.52 11.12 -14.80
C GLY A 28 -31.13 11.14 -14.17
N ARG A 29 -30.45 9.98 -14.16
CA ARG A 29 -29.12 9.81 -13.57
C ARG A 29 -28.16 9.19 -14.58
N ARG A 30 -27.01 9.83 -14.80
CA ARG A 30 -25.90 9.23 -15.53
C ARG A 30 -25.02 8.45 -14.57
N PHE A 31 -24.95 7.14 -14.76
CA PHE A 31 -24.13 6.25 -13.93
C PHE A 31 -22.74 6.07 -14.54
N GLN A 32 -21.75 5.97 -13.66
CA GLN A 32 -20.38 5.64 -13.99
C GLN A 32 -19.84 4.72 -12.88
N PHE A 33 -18.78 3.98 -13.16
CA PHE A 33 -18.10 3.15 -12.18
C PHE A 33 -16.76 3.79 -11.83
N ARG A 34 -16.48 3.89 -10.54
CA ARG A 34 -15.16 4.20 -9.98
C ARG A 34 -14.53 2.91 -9.50
N VAL A 35 -13.30 2.66 -9.90
CA VAL A 35 -12.50 1.52 -9.44
C VAL A 35 -11.27 2.05 -8.73
N THR A 36 -10.97 1.49 -7.57
CA THR A 36 -9.73 1.70 -6.83
C THR A 36 -8.91 0.41 -6.89
N VAL A 37 -7.68 0.50 -7.42
CA VAL A 37 -6.76 -0.62 -7.61
C VAL A 37 -5.45 -0.30 -6.89
N VAL A 38 -4.87 -1.32 -6.25
CA VAL A 38 -3.48 -1.29 -5.82
C VAL A 38 -2.67 -2.25 -6.68
N ILE A 39 -1.46 -1.85 -7.01
CA ILE A 39 -0.48 -2.72 -7.67
C ILE A 39 0.74 -2.85 -6.79
N GLY A 40 1.44 -3.98 -6.87
CA GLY A 40 2.74 -4.12 -6.22
C GLY A 40 3.50 -5.35 -6.69
N ASP A 41 4.80 -5.39 -6.43
CA ASP A 41 5.71 -6.45 -6.88
C ASP A 41 6.03 -7.48 -5.79
N GLY A 42 5.41 -7.35 -4.60
CA GLY A 42 5.68 -8.19 -3.44
C GLY A 42 7.09 -8.00 -2.84
N ARG A 43 7.84 -6.97 -3.26
CA ARG A 43 9.21 -6.67 -2.82
C ARG A 43 9.35 -5.24 -2.30
N GLY A 44 8.24 -4.66 -1.83
CA GLY A 44 8.21 -3.33 -1.26
C GLY A 44 7.87 -2.22 -2.25
N ASN A 45 7.60 -2.50 -3.53
CA ASN A 45 7.09 -1.48 -4.45
C ASN A 45 5.58 -1.56 -4.55
N ILE A 46 4.89 -0.43 -4.33
CA ILE A 46 3.43 -0.33 -4.41
C ILE A 46 2.97 0.92 -5.13
N GLY A 47 1.84 0.83 -5.82
CA GLY A 47 1.17 1.96 -6.48
C GLY A 47 -0.33 1.96 -6.24
N LEU A 48 -0.94 3.14 -6.17
CA LEU A 48 -2.37 3.34 -6.02
C LEU A 48 -2.96 3.98 -7.26
N GLY A 49 -4.00 3.34 -7.81
CA GLY A 49 -4.74 3.81 -8.98
C GLY A 49 -6.22 4.02 -8.69
N ILE A 50 -6.77 5.12 -9.19
CA ILE A 50 -8.20 5.37 -9.16
C ILE A 50 -8.65 5.68 -10.58
N GLY A 51 -9.54 4.85 -11.11
CA GLY A 51 -10.11 4.98 -12.45
C GLY A 51 -11.60 5.24 -12.40
N LYS A 52 -12.12 5.91 -13.43
CA LYS A 52 -13.55 6.14 -13.59
C LYS A 52 -13.97 6.10 -15.05
N ALA A 53 -15.00 5.34 -15.37
CA ALA A 53 -15.54 5.21 -16.72
C ALA A 53 -17.02 4.78 -16.71
N ASN A 54 -17.62 4.63 -17.88
CA ASN A 54 -19.02 4.20 -18.02
C ASN A 54 -19.17 2.69 -17.82
N ALA A 55 -18.15 1.90 -18.19
CA ALA A 55 -18.07 0.46 -17.97
C ALA A 55 -16.95 0.13 -16.95
N VAL A 56 -17.11 -0.99 -16.24
CA VAL A 56 -16.14 -1.45 -15.24
C VAL A 56 -14.75 -1.76 -15.85
N PRO A 57 -14.64 -2.49 -16.99
CA PRO A 57 -13.33 -2.79 -17.58
C PRO A 57 -12.54 -1.54 -17.97
N ASP A 58 -13.21 -0.54 -18.55
CA ASP A 58 -12.59 0.75 -18.89
C ASP A 58 -12.13 1.52 -17.65
N ALA A 59 -12.90 1.46 -16.57
CA ALA A 59 -12.54 2.10 -15.32
C ALA A 59 -11.33 1.40 -14.68
N MET A 60 -11.27 0.07 -14.76
CA MET A 60 -10.16 -0.74 -14.26
C MET A 60 -8.87 -0.45 -15.03
N ARG A 61 -8.91 -0.48 -16.37
CA ARG A 61 -7.74 -0.12 -17.21
C ARG A 61 -7.18 1.26 -16.86
N LYS A 62 -8.05 2.27 -16.73
CA LYS A 62 -7.64 3.63 -16.31
C LYS A 62 -7.06 3.67 -14.89
N ALA A 63 -7.52 2.80 -14.00
CA ALA A 63 -7.00 2.70 -12.64
C ALA A 63 -5.59 2.09 -12.66
N THR A 64 -5.41 0.97 -13.35
CA THR A 64 -4.11 0.28 -13.52
C THR A 64 -3.06 1.20 -14.15
N GLU A 65 -3.39 1.86 -15.27
CA GLU A 65 -2.49 2.84 -15.93
C GLU A 65 -2.05 3.98 -14.99
N ARG A 66 -2.92 4.40 -14.06
CA ARG A 66 -2.58 5.42 -13.05
C ARG A 66 -1.74 4.84 -11.92
N ALA A 67 -2.01 3.60 -11.51
CA ALA A 67 -1.26 2.93 -10.46
C ALA A 67 0.21 2.73 -10.84
N HIS A 68 0.49 2.36 -12.11
CA HIS A 68 1.87 2.22 -12.60
C HIS A 68 2.68 3.52 -12.55
N LYS A 69 2.01 4.66 -12.68
CA LYS A 69 2.66 5.99 -12.61
C LYS A 69 2.95 6.44 -11.17
N THR A 70 2.34 5.79 -10.18
CA THR A 70 2.42 6.19 -8.76
C THR A 70 3.19 5.17 -7.92
N ILE A 71 3.95 4.26 -8.54
CA ILE A 71 4.75 3.27 -7.83
C ILE A 71 5.79 3.97 -6.95
N ARG A 72 5.88 3.53 -5.70
CA ARG A 72 6.85 3.97 -4.70
C ARG A 72 7.39 2.77 -3.93
N GLY A 73 8.66 2.86 -3.56
CA GLY A 73 9.31 1.89 -2.67
C GLY A 73 8.98 2.18 -1.21
N VAL A 74 8.75 1.12 -0.45
CA VAL A 74 8.44 1.14 0.98
C VAL A 74 9.52 0.37 1.72
N PRO A 75 10.12 0.91 2.79
CA PRO A 75 11.15 0.21 3.53
C PRO A 75 10.56 -0.98 4.28
N MET A 76 11.21 -2.13 4.13
CA MET A 76 10.85 -3.39 4.77
C MET A 76 12.04 -3.92 5.56
N THR A 77 11.75 -4.61 6.67
CA THR A 77 12.77 -5.31 7.46
C THR A 77 12.36 -6.77 7.56
N GLY A 78 13.00 -7.62 6.74
CA GLY A 78 12.63 -9.02 6.60
C GLY A 78 11.20 -9.18 6.07
N THR A 79 10.27 -9.61 6.92
CA THR A 79 8.87 -9.86 6.58
C THR A 79 7.89 -8.78 7.09
N THR A 80 8.40 -7.79 7.83
CA THR A 80 7.59 -6.79 8.57
C THR A 80 8.10 -5.35 8.35
N ILE A 81 7.45 -4.38 9.01
CA ILE A 81 7.82 -2.96 8.98
C ILE A 81 8.94 -2.63 9.99
N PRO A 82 9.80 -1.62 9.74
CA PRO A 82 10.89 -1.27 10.66
C PRO A 82 10.44 -0.74 12.03
N HIS A 83 9.32 -0.03 12.11
CA HIS A 83 8.79 0.55 13.35
C HIS A 83 7.29 0.81 13.26
N GLU A 84 6.66 1.05 14.41
CA GLU A 84 5.25 1.44 14.50
C GLU A 84 5.01 2.83 13.89
N VAL A 85 3.98 2.95 13.06
CA VAL A 85 3.57 4.21 12.42
C VAL A 85 2.07 4.34 12.40
N THR A 86 1.60 5.58 12.34
CA THR A 86 0.17 5.89 12.25
C THR A 86 -0.07 6.92 11.16
N GLY A 87 -0.76 6.51 10.10
CA GLY A 87 -1.18 7.40 9.02
C GLY A 87 -2.57 7.97 9.25
N ARG A 88 -2.83 9.18 8.77
CA ARG A 88 -4.12 9.85 8.87
C ARG A 88 -4.46 10.65 7.61
N THR A 89 -5.39 10.11 6.83
CA THR A 89 -6.00 10.84 5.73
C THR A 89 -7.44 11.25 6.08
N ALA A 90 -7.67 12.56 6.15
CA ALA A 90 -8.94 13.15 6.57
C ALA A 90 -9.41 12.61 7.95
N GLY A 91 -10.55 11.92 7.98
CA GLY A 91 -11.10 11.29 9.18
C GLY A 91 -10.65 9.83 9.40
N ALA A 92 -9.95 9.22 8.46
CA ALA A 92 -9.45 7.84 8.59
C ALA A 92 -8.07 7.84 9.26
N LYS A 93 -7.86 6.93 10.21
CA LYS A 93 -6.60 6.74 10.93
C LYS A 93 -6.22 5.26 10.89
N VAL A 94 -5.01 4.94 10.46
CA VAL A 94 -4.53 3.55 10.36
C VAL A 94 -3.24 3.41 11.16
N LEU A 95 -3.26 2.53 12.15
CA LEU A 95 -2.08 2.11 12.89
C LEU A 95 -1.47 0.89 12.20
N LEU A 96 -0.18 0.96 11.92
CA LEU A 96 0.64 -0.16 11.45
C LEU A 96 1.67 -0.48 12.52
N LYS A 97 1.71 -1.74 12.96
CA LYS A 97 2.61 -2.21 14.01
C LYS A 97 3.39 -3.44 13.53
N PRO A 98 4.71 -3.47 13.75
CA PRO A 98 5.53 -4.63 13.40
C PRO A 98 5.09 -5.87 14.17
N ALA A 99 5.24 -7.03 13.53
CA ALA A 99 4.87 -8.33 14.09
C ALA A 99 6.03 -9.32 14.01
N SER A 100 6.01 -10.33 14.87
CA SER A 100 6.94 -11.46 14.81
C SER A 100 6.67 -12.32 13.57
N ALA A 101 7.72 -12.95 13.05
CA ALA A 101 7.61 -13.88 11.93
C ALA A 101 6.58 -14.99 12.20
N GLY A 102 5.69 -15.24 11.24
CA GLY A 102 4.62 -16.24 11.34
C GLY A 102 3.29 -15.71 11.90
N THR A 103 3.17 -14.41 12.15
CA THR A 103 1.91 -13.78 12.61
C THR A 103 0.90 -13.64 11.47
N GLY A 104 1.38 -13.47 10.24
CA GLY A 104 0.51 -13.17 9.09
C GLY A 104 0.07 -11.70 9.03
N VAL A 105 -0.72 -11.39 8.00
CA VAL A 105 -1.28 -10.04 7.77
C VAL A 105 -2.63 -9.92 8.46
N ILE A 106 -2.66 -9.25 9.62
CA ILE A 106 -3.89 -8.96 10.37
C ILE A 106 -4.33 -7.52 10.05
N ALA A 107 -5.23 -7.40 9.06
CA ALA A 107 -5.68 -6.11 8.56
C ALA A 107 -7.11 -6.11 8.03
N ALA A 108 -7.73 -4.91 8.04
CA ALA A 108 -9.02 -4.67 7.40
C ALA A 108 -8.87 -4.72 5.87
N GLY A 109 -9.93 -5.07 5.13
CA GLY A 109 -9.86 -5.43 3.69
C GLY A 109 -9.02 -4.50 2.81
N GLY A 110 -9.30 -3.19 2.82
CA GLY A 110 -8.53 -2.23 2.01
C GLY A 110 -7.07 -2.08 2.44
N VAL A 111 -6.78 -2.22 3.73
CA VAL A 111 -5.41 -2.17 4.28
C VAL A 111 -4.66 -3.48 3.93
N ARG A 112 -5.33 -4.63 4.05
CA ARG A 112 -4.80 -5.95 3.70
C ARG A 112 -4.36 -6.00 2.23
N ALA A 113 -5.23 -5.55 1.31
CA ALA A 113 -4.91 -5.55 -0.12
C ALA A 113 -3.63 -4.77 -0.44
N VAL A 114 -3.40 -3.64 0.25
CA VAL A 114 -2.18 -2.83 0.10
C VAL A 114 -0.95 -3.54 0.65
N LEU A 115 -1.06 -4.10 1.86
CA LEU A 115 0.07 -4.73 2.54
C LEU A 115 0.52 -6.02 1.84
N GLU A 116 -0.43 -6.82 1.37
CA GLU A 116 -0.13 -8.02 0.59
C GLU A 116 0.48 -7.66 -0.76
N ALA A 117 0.01 -6.58 -1.43
CA ALA A 117 0.60 -6.13 -2.70
C ALA A 117 2.03 -5.61 -2.51
N ALA A 118 2.32 -5.00 -1.35
CA ALA A 118 3.67 -4.61 -0.97
C ALA A 118 4.59 -5.80 -0.67
N GLY A 119 4.02 -6.96 -0.31
CA GLY A 119 4.79 -8.15 0.09
C GLY A 119 5.03 -8.28 1.60
N PHE A 120 4.33 -7.51 2.43
CA PHE A 120 4.36 -7.73 3.88
C PHE A 120 3.71 -9.07 4.21
N ARG A 121 4.41 -9.89 5.00
CA ARG A 121 3.89 -11.18 5.46
C ARG A 121 3.43 -11.12 6.90
N ASP A 122 4.08 -10.32 7.74
CA ASP A 122 3.81 -10.24 9.16
C ASP A 122 3.56 -8.79 9.58
N ILE A 123 2.32 -8.46 9.91
CA ILE A 123 1.98 -7.10 10.34
C ILE A 123 0.64 -7.08 11.10
N LEU A 124 0.61 -6.29 12.18
CA LEU A 124 -0.61 -6.01 12.95
C LEU A 124 -1.10 -4.62 12.59
N THR A 125 -2.40 -4.50 12.30
CA THR A 125 -2.97 -3.19 11.97
C THR A 125 -4.28 -2.94 12.67
N LYS A 126 -4.62 -1.66 12.82
CA LYS A 126 -5.94 -1.24 13.27
C LYS A 126 -6.41 -0.02 12.47
N SER A 127 -7.53 -0.18 11.79
CA SER A 127 -8.28 0.96 11.22
C SER A 127 -9.13 1.60 12.32
N MET A 128 -9.00 2.91 12.48
CA MET A 128 -9.66 3.74 13.47
C MET A 128 -10.27 4.99 12.79
N GLY A 129 -11.27 5.59 13.42
CA GLY A 129 -11.96 6.75 12.86
C GLY A 129 -12.90 6.36 11.72
N SER A 130 -12.80 7.05 10.57
CA SER A 130 -13.69 6.85 9.42
C SER A 130 -13.46 5.51 8.73
N ALA A 131 -14.54 4.81 8.41
CA ALA A 131 -14.53 3.55 7.65
C ALA A 131 -14.56 3.74 6.12
N ASN A 132 -14.37 4.97 5.61
CA ASN A 132 -14.36 5.22 4.17
C ASN A 132 -13.15 4.54 3.51
N VAL A 133 -13.40 3.54 2.65
CA VAL A 133 -12.37 2.70 2.03
C VAL A 133 -11.27 3.49 1.34
N LEU A 134 -11.62 4.51 0.56
CA LEU A 134 -10.65 5.32 -0.17
C LEU A 134 -9.72 6.09 0.78
N ASN A 135 -10.26 6.65 1.85
CA ASN A 135 -9.46 7.39 2.83
C ASN A 135 -8.62 6.44 3.70
N VAL A 136 -9.15 5.26 4.04
CA VAL A 136 -8.40 4.21 4.77
C VAL A 136 -7.19 3.78 3.94
N VAL A 137 -7.37 3.50 2.64
CA VAL A 137 -6.27 3.12 1.74
C VAL A 137 -5.23 4.24 1.65
N LYS A 138 -5.66 5.49 1.46
CA LYS A 138 -4.74 6.64 1.43
C LYS A 138 -3.98 6.82 2.76
N ALA A 139 -4.67 6.65 3.88
CA ALA A 139 -4.04 6.70 5.21
C ALA A 139 -3.01 5.59 5.39
N THR A 140 -3.24 4.41 4.81
CA THR A 140 -2.22 3.34 4.77
C THR A 140 -1.01 3.76 3.96
N PHE A 141 -1.19 4.33 2.77
CA PHE A 141 -0.05 4.83 1.95
C PHE A 141 0.75 5.90 2.69
N GLU A 142 0.08 6.86 3.33
CA GLU A 142 0.74 7.87 4.16
C GLU A 142 1.49 7.23 5.35
N ALA A 143 0.93 6.22 6.01
CA ALA A 143 1.61 5.50 7.08
C ALA A 143 2.90 4.84 6.56
N LEU A 144 2.85 4.21 5.38
CA LEU A 144 4.00 3.56 4.76
C LEU A 144 5.07 4.58 4.33
N GLU A 145 4.68 5.77 3.88
CA GLU A 145 5.61 6.86 3.53
C GLU A 145 6.36 7.44 4.75
N GLN A 146 5.79 7.30 5.96
CA GLN A 146 6.46 7.73 7.19
C GLN A 146 7.55 6.76 7.66
N LEU A 147 7.57 5.52 7.13
CA LEU A 147 8.57 4.55 7.48
C LEU A 147 9.95 5.01 7.03
N LYS A 148 10.96 4.60 7.78
CA LYS A 148 12.37 4.95 7.54
C LYS A 148 13.17 3.68 7.55
N SER A 149 14.04 3.50 6.57
CA SER A 149 14.99 2.40 6.57
C SER A 149 16.01 2.61 7.70
N PRO A 150 16.31 1.58 8.52
CA PRO A 150 17.39 1.65 9.51
C PRO A 150 18.73 2.03 8.89
N GLU A 151 19.00 1.59 7.67
CA GLU A 151 20.24 1.85 6.93
C GLU A 151 20.35 3.33 6.53
N GLU A 152 19.27 3.89 5.98
CA GLU A 152 19.19 5.31 5.60
C GLU A 152 19.33 6.21 6.82
N GLU A 153 18.67 5.85 7.93
CA GLU A 153 18.75 6.62 9.17
C GLU A 153 20.13 6.53 9.84
N ALA A 154 20.82 5.40 9.69
CA ALA A 154 22.20 5.22 10.15
C ALA A 154 23.18 6.08 9.36
N ALA A 155 23.07 6.08 8.02
CA ALA A 155 23.83 6.96 7.15
C ALA A 155 23.59 8.44 7.50
N ARG A 156 22.32 8.83 7.72
CA ARG A 156 21.94 10.19 8.11
C ARG A 156 22.54 10.64 9.44
N ARG A 157 22.69 9.72 10.40
CA ARG A 157 23.21 10.01 11.75
C ARG A 157 24.72 9.79 11.90
N GLY A 158 25.38 9.25 10.88
CA GLY A 158 26.81 8.88 10.96
C GLY A 158 27.11 7.79 11.98
N LYS A 159 26.16 6.88 12.22
CA LYS A 159 26.29 5.77 13.18
C LYS A 159 26.33 4.43 12.45
N PRO A 160 26.95 3.38 13.03
CA PRO A 160 26.89 2.05 12.43
C PRO A 160 25.44 1.54 12.38
N ALA A 161 25.08 0.85 11.29
CA ALA A 161 23.71 0.36 11.08
C ALA A 161 23.24 -0.61 12.18
N SER A 162 24.17 -1.34 12.80
CA SER A 162 23.92 -2.27 13.90
C SER A 162 23.26 -1.60 15.12
N GLU A 163 23.59 -0.34 15.41
CA GLU A 163 23.03 0.38 16.56
C GLU A 163 21.58 0.83 16.33
N LEU A 164 21.22 1.08 15.07
CA LEU A 164 19.92 1.67 14.69
C LEU A 164 18.92 0.66 14.15
N GLN A 165 19.31 -0.63 14.11
CA GLN A 165 18.36 -1.71 13.86
C GLN A 165 17.23 -1.71 14.91
N PRO A 166 16.03 -2.17 14.53
CA PRO A 166 14.91 -2.29 15.45
C PRO A 166 15.27 -3.14 16.69
N PHE A 167 14.70 -2.80 17.85
CA PHE A 167 15.13 -3.40 19.12
C PHE A 167 14.93 -4.93 19.19
N TRP A 168 13.96 -5.47 18.45
CA TRP A 168 13.69 -6.91 18.38
C TRP A 168 14.71 -7.67 17.52
N GLU A 169 15.39 -6.98 16.59
CA GLU A 169 16.42 -7.57 15.74
C GLU A 169 17.78 -7.50 16.43
N ARG A 170 18.07 -6.39 17.13
CA ARG A 170 19.26 -6.24 17.97
C ARG A 170 19.41 -7.33 19.03
N ARG A 171 18.30 -7.79 19.63
CA ARG A 171 18.31 -8.88 20.63
C ARG A 171 18.63 -10.26 20.06
N LYS A 172 18.47 -10.50 18.76
CA LYS A 172 18.82 -11.78 18.13
C LYS A 172 20.31 -11.90 17.81
N ASN A 173 20.95 -10.75 17.61
CA ASN A 173 22.36 -10.65 17.18
C ASN A 173 23.31 -10.29 18.35
N ALA A 174 22.80 -10.19 19.57
CA ALA A 174 23.57 -9.97 20.81
C ALA A 174 23.68 -11.30 21.57
#